data_AF-F4LMS3-F1
#
_entry.id   AF-F4LMS3-F1
#
_cell.length_a   1.000
_cell.length_b   1.000
_cell.length_c   1.000
_cell.angle_alpha   90.00
_cell.angle_beta   90.00
_cell.angle_gamma   90.00
#
_symmetry.space_group_name_H-M   'P 1'
#
loop_
_entity.id
_entity.type
_entity.pdbx_description
1 polymer ?
#
loop_
_entity_poly.entity_id
_entity_poly.type
_entity_poly.pdbx_seq_one_letter_code
_entity_poly.pdbx_strand_id
1 'polypeptide(L)'
;MKYSSYIAVPGVCAICAFLCFSGCQSDKNGNKGTETAVSVQTVTAASGSVLVPAASHSYLNENNIGEVLSVTGFLRGSDGKWTLLENPESKSRVTFILIVPAELEGFFSTLNEASVTVTGILTEASAVWTKTLAVTAVQ
;
A
#
# COMPACT_ATOMS: atom_id res chain seq x y z
N MET A 1 32.65 45.62 -30.13
CA MET A 1 32.43 45.20 -31.54
C MET A 1 31.11 44.44 -31.61
N LYS A 2 30.19 44.91 -32.48
CA LYS A 2 29.03 44.25 -33.14
C LYS A 2 28.13 43.30 -32.30
N TYR A 3 26.90 43.71 -31.93
CA TYR A 3 25.60 43.59 -32.67
C TYR A 3 25.13 42.13 -32.81
N SER A 4 24.03 41.68 -32.18
CA SER A 4 22.61 41.71 -32.65
C SER A 4 22.10 40.25 -32.56
N SER A 5 20.86 39.87 -32.22
CA SER A 5 19.56 40.48 -32.41
C SER A 5 18.52 39.90 -31.44
N TYR A 6 17.55 40.74 -31.10
CA TYR A 6 16.24 40.47 -30.50
C TYR A 6 15.38 39.52 -31.34
N ILE A 7 14.48 38.76 -30.69
CA ILE A 7 13.05 38.68 -31.07
C ILE A 7 12.21 38.63 -29.78
N ALA A 8 11.32 39.60 -29.64
CA ALA A 8 10.20 39.62 -28.72
C ALA A 8 8.93 39.27 -29.50
N VAL A 9 8.00 38.49 -28.94
CA VAL A 9 6.56 38.58 -29.28
C VAL A 9 5.72 38.23 -28.03
N PRO A 10 4.60 38.96 -27.77
CA PRO A 10 3.80 38.90 -26.55
C PRO A 10 2.62 37.91 -26.65
N GLY A 11 1.92 37.73 -25.52
CA GLY A 11 0.94 36.67 -25.29
C GLY A 11 -0.38 36.72 -26.06
N VAL A 12 -1.19 35.68 -25.85
CA VAL A 12 -2.60 35.61 -26.26
C VAL A 12 -3.37 34.62 -25.35
N CYS A 13 -4.57 35.05 -24.95
CA CYS A 13 -5.79 34.30 -24.56
C CYS A 13 -5.71 33.27 -23.41
N ALA A 14 -6.38 33.41 -22.26
CA ALA A 14 -7.80 33.70 -21.98
C ALA A 14 -8.80 32.68 -22.60
N ILE A 15 -9.81 32.32 -21.80
CA ILE A 15 -11.01 31.47 -22.08
C ILE A 15 -10.68 29.96 -21.91
N CYS A 16 -11.29 29.17 -21.02
CA CYS A 16 -12.71 29.00 -20.76
C CYS A 16 -13.04 28.83 -19.27
N ALA A 17 -13.94 29.68 -18.77
CA ALA A 17 -14.87 29.27 -17.74
C ALA A 17 -15.86 28.27 -18.38
N PHE A 18 -16.09 27.12 -17.75
CA PHE A 18 -17.38 26.44 -17.85
C PHE A 18 -17.76 25.89 -16.48
N LEU A 19 -18.78 26.57 -15.95
CA LEU A 19 -19.61 26.14 -14.84
C LEU A 19 -20.26 24.80 -15.21
N CYS A 20 -20.09 23.80 -14.35
CA CYS A 20 -21.06 22.71 -14.23
C CYS A 20 -21.47 22.62 -12.76
N PHE A 21 -22.40 23.49 -12.37
CA PHE A 21 -23.35 23.15 -11.31
C PHE A 21 -24.35 22.17 -11.91
N SER A 22 -24.42 20.97 -11.35
CA SER A 22 -25.61 20.13 -11.39
C SER A 22 -25.75 19.54 -9.99
N GLY A 23 -26.62 20.17 -9.22
CA GLY A 23 -27.13 19.57 -8.00
C GLY A 23 -28.17 18.52 -8.35
N CYS A 24 -28.07 17.36 -7.71
CA CYS A 24 -29.22 16.53 -7.37
C CYS A 24 -29.21 16.34 -5.85
N GLN A 25 -30.14 17.05 -5.23
CA GLN A 25 -31.07 16.64 -4.18
C GLN A 25 -30.60 15.68 -3.07
N SER A 26 -30.89 16.13 -1.85
CA SER A 26 -30.74 15.41 -0.59
C SER A 26 -31.56 14.12 -0.53
N ASP A 27 -30.94 13.04 -0.06
CA ASP A 27 -31.62 11.98 0.68
C ASP A 27 -30.95 11.82 2.05
N LYS A 28 -31.77 11.95 3.10
CA LYS A 28 -31.43 11.56 4.47
C LYS A 28 -31.34 10.04 4.51
N ASN A 29 -30.15 9.48 4.73
CA ASN A 29 -30.06 8.26 5.52
C ASN A 29 -28.68 8.15 6.17
N GLY A 30 -28.67 8.08 7.50
CA GLY A 30 -27.47 7.77 8.25
C GLY A 30 -27.18 6.28 8.14
N ASN A 31 -26.00 5.93 7.65
CA ASN A 31 -25.28 4.79 8.20
C ASN A 31 -23.78 5.00 8.00
N LYS A 32 -23.03 4.96 9.10
CA LYS A 32 -21.58 4.79 9.09
C LYS A 32 -21.31 3.39 8.55
N GLY A 33 -20.76 3.30 7.34
CA GLY A 33 -20.31 2.05 6.74
C GLY A 33 -19.02 2.33 5.99
N THR A 34 -17.92 1.82 6.53
CA THR A 34 -16.59 1.78 5.93
C THR A 34 -16.63 1.02 4.61
N GLU A 35 -16.65 1.72 3.49
CA GLU A 35 -16.26 1.15 2.19
C GLU A 35 -14.79 1.48 1.93
N THR A 36 -13.92 0.55 2.34
CA THR A 36 -12.56 0.46 1.83
C THR A 36 -12.63 0.29 0.32
N ALA A 37 -12.29 1.34 -0.43
CA ALA A 37 -12.14 1.25 -1.88
C ALA A 37 -10.98 0.30 -2.21
N VAL A 38 -11.30 -0.96 -2.51
CA VAL A 38 -10.35 -1.96 -3.00
C VAL A 38 -9.96 -1.59 -4.42
N SER A 39 -8.71 -1.16 -4.62
CA SER A 39 -8.13 -1.01 -5.95
C SER A 39 -7.75 -2.39 -6.48
N VAL A 40 -8.57 -2.93 -7.39
CA VAL A 40 -8.29 -4.18 -8.10
C VAL A 40 -7.30 -3.87 -9.23
N GLN A 41 -6.09 -4.44 -9.19
CA GLN A 41 -5.13 -4.38 -10.29
C GLN A 41 -5.11 -5.71 -11.04
N THR A 42 -5.38 -5.66 -12.35
CA THR A 42 -5.37 -6.83 -13.24
C THR A 42 -3.93 -7.13 -13.68
N VAL A 43 -3.38 -8.27 -13.26
CA VAL A 43 -2.18 -8.85 -13.87
C VAL A 43 -2.58 -10.01 -14.78
N THR A 44 -2.33 -9.87 -16.07
CA THR A 44 -2.67 -10.88 -17.09
C THR A 44 -1.59 -11.96 -17.12
N ALA A 45 -1.85 -13.12 -16.52
CA ALA A 45 -1.07 -14.34 -16.76
C ALA A 45 -1.88 -15.26 -17.68
N ALA A 46 -1.25 -15.77 -18.74
CA ALA A 46 -1.84 -16.82 -19.56
C ALA A 46 -2.08 -18.06 -18.66
N SER A 47 -3.34 -18.49 -18.57
CA SER A 47 -3.88 -19.54 -17.66
C SER A 47 -4.47 -19.00 -16.36
N GLY A 48 -5.70 -18.47 -16.44
CA GLY A 48 -6.61 -18.30 -15.30
C GLY A 48 -6.24 -17.18 -14.33
N SER A 49 -6.89 -16.02 -14.48
CA SER A 49 -6.76 -14.91 -13.54
C SER A 49 -7.37 -15.28 -12.18
N VAL A 50 -6.53 -15.56 -11.18
CA VAL A 50 -6.97 -15.61 -9.78
C VAL A 50 -7.01 -14.17 -9.28
N LEU A 51 -8.23 -13.65 -9.08
CA LEU A 51 -8.46 -12.35 -8.45
C LEU A 51 -8.17 -12.48 -6.95
N VAL A 52 -6.93 -12.22 -6.54
CA VAL A 52 -6.64 -11.91 -5.13
C VAL A 52 -6.82 -10.40 -4.99
N PRO A 53 -7.81 -9.91 -4.22
CA PRO A 53 -7.88 -8.49 -3.92
C PRO A 53 -6.55 -8.08 -3.29
N ALA A 54 -5.83 -7.15 -3.91
CA ALA A 54 -4.62 -6.58 -3.35
C ALA A 54 -5.03 -5.72 -2.15
N ALA A 55 -5.32 -6.36 -1.01
CA ALA A 55 -5.38 -5.69 0.27
C ALA A 55 -4.01 -5.06 0.46
N SER A 56 -3.96 -3.73 0.42
CA SER A 56 -2.74 -2.96 0.65
C SER A 56 -2.86 -2.32 2.01
N HIS A 57 -1.88 -2.56 2.87
CA HIS A 57 -1.84 -2.03 4.22
C HIS A 57 -1.08 -0.68 4.31
N SER A 58 -0.91 0.00 3.16
CA SER A 58 -0.22 1.29 3.08
C SER A 58 -0.92 2.44 3.84
N TYR A 59 -2.19 2.27 4.22
CA TYR A 59 -2.96 3.26 4.98
C TYR A 59 -2.77 3.18 6.50
N LEU A 60 -2.15 2.09 7.00
CA LEU A 60 -1.97 1.87 8.43
C LEU A 60 -1.16 3.02 9.04
N ASN A 61 -1.61 3.49 10.18
CA ASN A 61 -0.98 4.57 10.92
C ASN A 61 -1.05 4.29 12.43
N GLU A 62 -0.59 5.22 13.26
CA GLU A 62 -0.49 5.06 14.71
C GLU A 62 -1.83 4.70 15.39
N ASN A 63 -2.97 5.10 14.80
CA ASN A 63 -4.29 4.77 15.34
C ASN A 63 -4.64 3.27 15.19
N ASN A 64 -3.93 2.54 14.34
CA ASN A 64 -4.15 1.11 14.09
C ASN A 64 -3.26 0.22 14.97
N ILE A 65 -2.38 0.79 15.80
CA ILE A 65 -1.51 0.01 16.68
C ILE A 65 -2.38 -0.82 17.65
N GLY A 66 -2.06 -2.10 17.79
CA GLY A 66 -2.83 -3.09 18.56
C GLY A 66 -3.82 -3.89 17.72
N GLU A 67 -4.07 -3.53 16.47
CA GLU A 67 -4.89 -4.33 15.55
C GLU A 67 -4.19 -5.65 15.17
N VAL A 68 -5.00 -6.70 15.02
CA VAL A 68 -4.56 -7.98 14.47
C VAL A 68 -4.72 -7.93 12.95
N LEU A 69 -3.64 -8.20 12.23
CA LEU A 69 -3.58 -8.14 10.78
C LEU A 69 -3.08 -9.47 10.22
N SER A 70 -3.62 -9.84 9.05
CA SER A 70 -3.07 -10.92 8.22
C SER A 70 -2.53 -10.31 6.94
N VAL A 71 -1.22 -10.41 6.76
CA VAL A 71 -0.48 -9.78 5.66
C VAL A 71 0.12 -10.88 4.80
N THR A 72 -0.09 -10.80 3.49
CA THR A 72 0.54 -11.71 2.52
C THR A 72 1.65 -10.98 1.81
N GLY A 73 2.85 -11.57 1.78
CA GLY A 73 3.99 -10.93 1.13
C GLY A 73 5.18 -11.85 0.99
N PHE A 74 6.25 -11.29 0.43
CA PHE A 74 7.51 -11.99 0.21
C PHE A 74 8.39 -11.91 1.45
N LEU A 75 8.68 -13.05 2.06
CA LEU A 75 9.47 -13.14 3.29
C LEU A 75 10.97 -13.06 2.95
N ARG A 76 11.72 -12.26 3.72
CA ARG A 76 13.18 -12.19 3.65
C ARG A 76 13.79 -12.15 5.05
N GLY A 77 14.74 -13.05 5.28
CA GLY A 77 15.62 -13.06 6.43
C GLY A 77 16.97 -12.42 6.09
N SER A 78 17.45 -11.51 6.94
CA SER A 78 18.83 -11.00 6.92
C SER A 78 19.30 -10.75 8.34
N ASP A 79 20.47 -11.28 8.71
CA ASP A 79 21.12 -11.00 10.00
C ASP A 79 20.24 -11.23 11.23
N GLY A 80 19.44 -12.32 11.22
CA GLY A 80 18.52 -12.67 12.30
C GLY A 80 17.29 -11.74 12.40
N LYS A 81 17.01 -10.97 11.34
CA LYS A 81 15.79 -10.16 11.23
C LYS A 81 14.94 -10.65 10.09
N TRP A 82 13.64 -10.66 10.31
CA TRP A 82 12.65 -11.07 9.33
C TRP A 82 11.86 -9.87 8.84
N THR A 83 11.66 -9.80 7.53
CA THR A 83 10.84 -8.78 6.88
C THR A 83 9.86 -9.43 5.91
N LEU A 84 8.64 -8.89 5.83
CA LEU A 84 7.64 -9.29 4.86
C LEU A 84 7.37 -8.12 3.91
N LEU A 85 7.55 -8.35 2.62
CA LEU A 85 7.34 -7.33 1.60
C LEU A 85 5.99 -7.53 0.91
N GLU A 86 5.05 -6.64 1.20
CA GLU A 86 3.74 -6.60 0.56
C GLU A 86 3.80 -5.73 -0.70
N ASN A 87 3.18 -6.20 -1.79
CA ASN A 87 3.07 -5.48 -3.06
C ASN A 87 4.42 -4.96 -3.62
N PRO A 88 5.45 -5.82 -3.82
CA PRO A 88 6.82 -5.40 -4.17
C PRO A 88 6.92 -4.55 -5.46
N GLU A 89 6.05 -4.83 -6.43
CA GLU A 89 6.02 -4.17 -7.75
C GLU A 89 5.09 -2.95 -7.82
N SER A 90 4.43 -2.59 -6.70
CA SER A 90 3.44 -1.51 -6.65
C SER A 90 4.00 -0.23 -6.03
N LYS A 91 3.38 0.90 -6.37
CA LYS A 91 3.57 2.18 -5.66
C LYS A 91 3.07 2.14 -4.22
N SER A 92 2.23 1.15 -3.87
CA SER A 92 1.73 0.92 -2.52
C SER A 92 2.52 -0.14 -1.75
N ARG A 93 3.80 -0.32 -2.07
CA ARG A 93 4.66 -1.32 -1.40
C ARG A 93 4.83 -1.00 0.08
N VAL A 94 4.65 -2.01 0.93
CA VAL A 94 4.83 -1.89 2.38
C VAL A 94 5.81 -2.96 2.86
N THR A 95 6.74 -2.58 3.73
CA THR A 95 7.64 -3.49 4.42
C THR A 95 7.19 -3.66 5.86
N PHE A 96 6.94 -4.90 6.26
CA PHE A 96 6.69 -5.24 7.65
C PHE A 96 7.96 -5.82 8.26
N ILE A 97 8.47 -5.19 9.32
CA ILE A 97 9.48 -5.76 10.21
C ILE A 97 8.75 -6.73 11.13
N LEU A 98 9.21 -7.97 11.17
CA LEU A 98 8.57 -9.01 11.95
C LEU A 98 9.32 -9.21 13.26
N ILE A 99 8.59 -9.09 14.37
CA ILE A 99 9.03 -9.59 15.67
C ILE A 99 8.56 -11.04 15.75
N VAL A 100 9.46 -11.96 15.41
CA VAL A 100 9.18 -13.39 15.36
C VAL A 100 9.48 -13.99 16.75
N PRO A 101 8.54 -14.74 17.34
CA PRO A 101 8.79 -15.41 18.61
C PRO A 101 9.72 -16.61 18.39
N ALA A 102 10.53 -16.95 19.41
CA ALA A 102 11.62 -17.93 19.28
C ALA A 102 11.15 -19.31 18.80
N GLU A 103 9.93 -19.71 19.13
CA GLU A 103 9.30 -20.96 18.69
C GLU A 103 9.04 -21.03 17.17
N LEU A 104 8.94 -19.87 16.49
CA LEU A 104 8.68 -19.80 15.04
C LEU A 104 9.93 -19.53 14.20
N GLU A 105 11.06 -19.14 14.80
CA GLU A 105 12.31 -18.81 14.10
C GLU A 105 12.80 -19.92 13.16
N GLY A 106 12.72 -21.17 13.63
CA GLY A 106 13.10 -22.34 12.83
C GLY A 106 12.19 -22.52 11.60
N PHE A 107 10.90 -22.22 11.73
CA PHE A 107 9.95 -22.32 10.63
C PHE A 107 10.15 -21.19 9.61
N PHE A 108 10.36 -19.96 10.07
CA PHE A 108 10.67 -18.81 9.21
C PHE A 108 11.92 -19.04 8.35
N SER A 109 12.93 -19.69 8.92
CA SER A 109 14.15 -20.09 8.20
C SER A 109 13.86 -21.00 7.00
N THR A 110 12.85 -21.88 7.09
CA THR A 110 12.45 -22.77 5.98
C THR A 110 11.65 -22.05 4.90
N LEU A 111 11.09 -20.88 5.20
CA LEU A 111 10.22 -20.09 4.33
C LEU A 111 10.94 -18.86 3.75
N ASN A 112 12.24 -18.72 3.97
CA ASN A 112 12.99 -17.59 3.44
C ASN A 112 12.86 -17.52 1.91
N GLU A 113 12.63 -16.32 1.39
CA GLU A 113 12.39 -16.08 -0.04
C GLU A 113 11.09 -16.71 -0.59
N ALA A 114 10.15 -17.10 0.29
CA ALA A 114 8.82 -17.55 -0.11
C ALA A 114 7.76 -16.45 0.05
N SER A 115 6.66 -16.59 -0.69
CA SER A 115 5.43 -15.82 -0.44
C SER A 115 4.62 -16.54 0.64
N VAL A 116 4.31 -15.84 1.72
CA VAL A 116 3.65 -16.41 2.91
C VAL A 116 2.59 -15.45 3.44
N THR A 117 1.64 -15.97 4.21
CA THR A 117 0.68 -15.14 4.95
C THR A 117 1.04 -15.14 6.43
N VAL A 118 1.43 -13.98 6.96
CA VAL A 118 1.77 -13.78 8.37
C VAL A 118 0.61 -13.10 9.06
N THR A 119 0.18 -13.65 10.19
CA THR A 119 -0.77 -12.99 11.09
C THR A 119 -0.04 -12.49 12.32
N GLY A 120 -0.34 -11.26 12.74
CA GLY A 120 0.29 -10.66 13.89
C GLY A 120 -0.38 -9.38 14.36
N ILE A 121 0.15 -8.82 15.44
CA ILE A 121 -0.33 -7.57 16.05
C ILE A 121 0.53 -6.42 15.55
N LEU A 122 -0.09 -5.36 15.06
CA LEU A 122 0.63 -4.15 14.64
C LEU A 122 1.18 -3.42 15.87
N THR A 123 2.51 -3.30 15.97
CA THR A 123 3.17 -2.65 17.11
C THR A 123 3.74 -1.28 16.78
N GLU A 124 4.00 -0.99 15.50
CA GLU A 124 4.50 0.30 15.05
C GLU A 124 4.01 0.63 13.63
N ALA A 125 3.56 1.86 13.44
CA ALA A 125 3.00 2.31 12.16
C ALA A 125 3.24 3.78 11.82
N SER A 126 4.19 4.44 12.50
CA SER A 126 4.52 5.86 12.32
C SER A 126 5.16 6.16 10.95
N ALA A 127 5.96 5.24 10.42
CA ALA A 127 6.61 5.39 9.12
C ALA A 127 5.66 5.01 7.96
N VAL A 128 5.67 5.79 6.87
CA VAL A 128 4.72 5.61 5.75
C VAL A 128 4.76 4.21 5.13
N TRP A 129 5.97 3.70 4.86
CA TRP A 129 6.18 2.45 4.10
C TRP A 129 6.71 1.29 4.94
N THR A 130 6.96 1.53 6.23
CA THR A 130 7.54 0.54 7.13
C THR A 130 6.65 0.41 8.36
N LYS A 131 6.26 -0.82 8.67
CA LYS A 131 5.45 -1.16 9.83
C LYS A 131 6.15 -2.25 10.64
N THR A 132 5.80 -2.40 11.91
CA THR A 132 6.31 -3.49 12.75
C THR A 132 5.15 -4.37 13.18
N LEU A 133 5.29 -5.68 13.00
CA LEU A 133 4.28 -6.69 13.29
C LEU A 133 4.85 -7.73 14.27
N ALA A 134 4.19 -7.92 15.41
CA ALA A 134 4.48 -9.02 16.31
C ALA A 134 3.75 -10.28 15.84
N VAL A 135 4.51 -11.29 15.40
CA VAL A 135 3.96 -12.47 14.72
C VAL A 135 3.27 -13.40 15.72
N THR A 136 2.05 -13.81 15.38
CA THR A 136 1.28 -14.80 16.15
C THR A 136 1.08 -16.11 15.37
N ALA A 137 1.06 -16.06 14.04
CA ALA A 137 0.93 -17.24 13.19
C ALA A 137 1.47 -16.98 11.77
N VAL A 138 1.76 -18.05 11.05
CA VAL A 138 2.21 -18.04 9.66
C VAL A 138 1.59 -19.21 8.90
N GLN A 139 1.23 -18.97 7.63
CA GLN A 139 0.57 -19.91 6.72
C GLN A 139 1.32 -19.93 5.38
#